data_AF-A0A1J3F9X0-F1
#
_entry.id   AF-A0A1J3F9X0-F1
#
_cell.length_a   1.000
_cell.length_b   1.000
_cell.length_c   1.000
_cell.angle_alpha   90.00
_cell.angle_beta   90.00
_cell.angle_gamma   90.00
#
_symmetry.space_group_name_H-M   'P 1'
#
loop_
_entity.id
_entity.type
_entity.pdbx_description
1 polymer ?
#
loop_
_entity_poly.entity_id
_entity_poly.type
_entity_poly.pdbx_seq_one_letter_code
_entity_poly.pdbx_strand_id
1 'polypeptide(L)'
;MAGSCTSIRPRLIGSSSIVELSRLINRAGVPFSVRISTRKSRTQGHGGGFTAPTSREEGPSCIFVGPIDSARKETLEALYRQARDAYYNGKPLIVDDMFDRVELKLRWYGSKSVVKYPRCSLLRQSTYADAEDDASQVLLLATIWILILLFGTSACVLPTIYGLGLVYGGDPFDSGLVYSGQLTTSVPLLSKFNGILLTLLGPAFGYPIASSAVRVLKGLWRNDLTALKGNCPHCGEEVFAFVRSDQSNRSAHKADCHVCECTLEFRTKVKKSASPLGRKWVYGRIYLVSRPRRDRRSKFS
;
A
#
# COMPACT_ATOMS: atom_id res chain seq x y z
N MET A 1 6.30 -41.02 41.35
CA MET A 1 5.27 -39.98 41.57
C MET A 1 4.63 -39.68 40.22
N ALA A 2 3.30 -39.75 40.19
CA ALA A 2 2.45 -39.65 39.02
C ALA A 2 2.27 -38.22 38.51
N GLY A 3 1.81 -38.07 37.27
CA GLY A 3 1.36 -36.78 36.73
C GLY A 3 1.21 -36.75 35.22
N SER A 4 0.26 -37.53 34.70
CA SER A 4 -0.25 -37.47 33.32
C SER A 4 -0.83 -36.09 32.98
N CYS A 5 -0.63 -35.61 31.74
CA CYS A 5 -1.53 -34.63 31.13
C CYS A 5 -1.80 -34.95 29.65
N THR A 6 -3.08 -34.84 29.32
CA THR A 6 -3.85 -35.46 28.24
C THR A 6 -3.70 -34.81 26.86
N SER A 7 -3.70 -35.66 25.83
CA SER A 7 -3.94 -35.30 24.42
C SER A 7 -5.42 -35.01 24.18
N ILE A 8 -5.74 -33.87 23.58
CA ILE A 8 -7.09 -33.52 23.12
C ILE A 8 -7.09 -33.49 21.59
N ARG A 9 -7.77 -34.47 20.98
CA ARG A 9 -8.19 -34.48 19.57
C ARG A 9 -9.56 -33.79 19.45
N PRO A 10 -9.79 -32.95 18.43
CA PRO A 10 -11.15 -32.66 17.97
C PRO A 10 -11.63 -33.74 16.98
N ARG A 11 -12.86 -34.20 17.20
CA ARG A 11 -13.59 -35.19 16.42
C ARG A 11 -14.09 -34.61 15.09
N LEU A 12 -14.08 -35.46 14.07
CA LEU A 12 -14.86 -35.34 12.83
C LEU A 12 -16.34 -35.66 13.12
N ILE A 13 -17.22 -34.73 12.79
CA ILE A 13 -18.66 -34.89 12.50
C ILE A 13 -18.88 -33.89 11.35
N GLY A 14 -19.28 -34.23 10.13
CA GLY A 14 -20.40 -35.07 9.75
C GLY A 14 -21.55 -34.18 9.26
N SER A 15 -21.45 -33.74 8.00
CA SER A 15 -22.51 -33.37 7.03
C SER A 15 -23.83 -32.69 7.48
N SER A 16 -24.18 -31.55 6.86
CA SER A 16 -25.47 -31.39 6.14
C SER A 16 -25.60 -30.04 5.42
N SER A 17 -25.95 -30.13 4.12
CA SER A 17 -26.75 -29.21 3.29
C SER A 17 -26.34 -27.74 3.11
N ILE A 18 -25.74 -27.49 1.94
CA ILE A 18 -26.00 -26.30 1.11
C ILE A 18 -27.46 -26.39 0.62
N VAL A 19 -28.26 -25.32 0.76
CA VAL A 19 -29.28 -24.85 -0.21
C VAL A 19 -30.10 -23.69 0.41
N GLU A 20 -30.20 -22.61 -0.38
CA GLU A 20 -31.21 -21.53 -0.40
C GLU A 20 -31.58 -20.78 0.89
N LEU A 21 -31.06 -19.56 1.00
CA LEU A 21 -31.88 -18.42 1.46
C LEU A 21 -31.66 -17.19 0.55
N SER A 22 -31.74 -17.42 -0.76
CA SER A 22 -31.86 -16.39 -1.79
C SER A 22 -33.33 -16.16 -2.13
N ARG A 23 -34.10 -15.60 -1.20
CA ARG A 23 -35.44 -15.05 -1.46
C ARG A 23 -35.92 -14.30 -0.22
N LEU A 24 -35.59 -13.02 -0.11
CA LEU A 24 -36.36 -11.98 0.61
C LEU A 24 -35.65 -10.61 0.49
N ILE A 25 -35.26 -10.22 -0.72
CA ILE A 25 -34.95 -8.82 -1.04
C ILE A 25 -35.85 -8.47 -2.21
N ASN A 26 -37.10 -8.13 -1.89
CA ASN A 26 -38.00 -7.34 -2.73
C ASN A 26 -39.32 -7.17 -1.98
N ARG A 27 -39.37 -6.16 -1.10
CA ARG A 27 -40.61 -5.41 -0.85
C ARG A 27 -40.34 -4.12 -0.07
N ALA A 28 -40.86 -3.04 -0.68
CA ALA A 28 -41.37 -1.82 -0.08
C ALA A 28 -40.37 -0.85 0.58
N GLY A 29 -40.19 0.28 -0.08
CA GLY A 29 -39.64 1.48 0.53
C GLY A 29 -40.56 2.04 1.61
N VAL A 30 -39.95 2.62 2.64
CA VAL A 30 -40.56 3.57 3.57
C VAL A 30 -39.46 4.56 3.99
N PRO A 31 -39.69 5.89 3.91
CA PRO A 31 -38.77 6.87 4.47
C PRO A 31 -39.05 7.02 5.97
N PHE A 32 -38.05 6.80 6.81
CA PHE A 32 -38.16 7.06 8.24
C PHE A 32 -37.79 8.52 8.54
N SER A 33 -38.82 9.35 8.74
CA SER A 33 -38.72 10.69 9.32
C SER A 33 -38.81 10.57 10.84
N VAL A 34 -37.71 10.74 11.57
CA VAL A 34 -37.75 10.82 13.04
C VAL A 34 -38.00 12.27 13.46
N ARG A 35 -39.22 12.49 13.95
CA ARG A 35 -39.73 13.73 14.55
C ARG A 35 -39.04 13.95 15.90
N ILE A 36 -38.23 15.00 16.01
CA ILE A 36 -37.67 15.46 17.29
C ILE A 36 -38.79 16.12 18.09
N SER A 37 -39.11 15.56 19.26
CA SER A 37 -40.08 16.11 20.20
C SER A 37 -39.43 17.19 21.05
N THR A 38 -39.83 18.45 20.87
CA THR A 38 -39.52 19.56 21.78
C THR A 38 -40.62 19.66 22.84
N ARG A 39 -40.40 19.05 24.00
CA ARG A 39 -41.31 19.19 25.14
C ARG A 39 -41.04 20.53 25.84
N LYS A 40 -41.87 21.54 25.57
CA LYS A 40 -41.94 22.78 26.37
C LYS A 40 -42.63 22.46 27.70
N SER A 41 -41.91 22.60 28.81
CA SER A 41 -42.49 22.59 30.16
C SER A 41 -42.65 24.02 30.65
N ARG A 42 -43.91 24.40 30.87
CA ARG A 42 -44.38 25.69 31.37
C ARG A 42 -44.02 25.80 32.86
N THR A 43 -43.34 26.88 33.25
CA THR A 43 -43.03 27.22 34.64
C THR A 43 -44.23 27.86 35.33
N GLN A 44 -44.75 27.25 36.39
CA GLN A 44 -45.47 27.95 37.46
C GLN A 44 -45.53 27.09 38.73
N GLY A 45 -45.16 27.66 39.88
CA GLY A 45 -45.44 27.08 41.20
C GLY A 45 -44.27 27.11 42.18
N HIS A 46 -44.41 27.96 43.21
CA HIS A 46 -43.55 28.11 44.38
C HIS A 46 -43.31 26.82 45.20
N GLY A 47 -42.19 26.81 45.93
CA GLY A 47 -42.16 26.30 47.31
C GLY A 47 -41.19 25.15 47.60
N GLY A 48 -40.12 25.47 48.34
CA GLY A 48 -39.64 24.63 49.45
C GLY A 48 -38.77 23.41 49.14
N GLY A 49 -37.47 23.55 49.45
CA GLY A 49 -36.78 22.60 50.35
C GLY A 49 -36.24 21.28 49.78
N PHE A 50 -34.99 21.02 50.17
CA PHE A 50 -34.28 19.75 50.24
C PHE A 50 -33.41 19.32 49.03
N THR A 51 -32.16 19.10 49.41
CA THR A 51 -30.97 18.68 48.69
C THR A 51 -31.11 17.32 48.02
N ALA A 52 -30.76 17.26 46.73
CA ALA A 52 -30.16 16.08 46.12
C ALA A 52 -29.27 16.56 44.96
N PRO A 53 -27.96 16.23 44.92
CA PRO A 53 -27.18 16.43 43.71
C PRO A 53 -27.69 15.41 42.70
N THR A 54 -28.50 15.86 41.75
CA THR A 54 -28.77 15.08 40.55
C THR A 54 -27.49 15.10 39.72
N SER A 55 -26.60 14.15 39.99
CA SER A 55 -25.63 13.71 39.01
C SER A 55 -26.43 13.13 37.83
N ARG A 56 -26.81 14.00 36.89
CA ARG A 56 -27.12 13.54 35.55
C ARG A 56 -25.80 12.95 35.09
N GLU A 57 -25.74 11.62 34.99
CA GLU A 57 -24.66 10.97 34.27
C GLU A 57 -24.75 11.50 32.84
N GLU A 58 -23.94 12.52 32.56
CA GLU A 58 -23.71 13.04 31.23
C GLU A 58 -23.14 11.85 30.45
N GLY A 59 -24.02 11.15 29.71
CA GLY A 59 -23.59 10.07 28.82
C GLY A 59 -22.48 10.60 27.91
N PRO A 60 -21.46 9.79 27.58
CA PRO A 60 -20.27 10.28 26.87
C PRO A 60 -20.70 11.04 25.63
N SER A 61 -20.45 12.35 25.62
CA SER A 61 -20.85 13.23 24.53
C SER A 61 -20.12 12.76 23.27
N CYS A 62 -20.87 12.14 22.36
CA CYS A 62 -20.33 11.66 21.10
C CYS A 62 -19.90 12.88 20.29
N ILE A 63 -18.65 12.88 19.82
CA ILE A 63 -18.19 13.93 18.92
C ILE A 63 -19.07 13.86 17.66
N PHE A 64 -19.84 14.92 17.41
CA PHE A 64 -20.68 14.97 16.23
C PHE A 64 -19.80 15.17 14.99
N VAL A 65 -19.55 14.07 14.30
CA VAL A 65 -18.94 14.08 12.98
C VAL A 65 -20.08 14.11 11.98
N GLY A 66 -20.06 15.05 11.04
CA GLY A 66 -20.99 15.08 9.92
C GLY A 66 -20.86 13.82 9.04
N PRO A 67 -21.27 13.88 7.77
CA PRO A 67 -21.09 12.73 6.87
C PRO A 67 -19.64 12.24 6.88
N ILE A 68 -19.43 10.94 7.12
CA ILE A 68 -18.08 10.32 7.19
C ILE A 68 -17.27 10.65 5.94
N ASP A 69 -17.95 10.82 4.81
CA ASP A 69 -17.31 11.10 3.54
C ASP A 69 -16.74 12.51 3.37
N SER A 70 -17.23 13.50 4.11
CA SER A 70 -16.76 14.89 4.02
C SER A 70 -15.98 15.36 5.24
N ALA A 71 -15.88 14.52 6.29
CA ALA A 71 -15.29 14.92 7.54
C ALA A 71 -13.75 14.99 7.51
N ARG A 72 -13.19 15.90 8.32
CA ARG A 72 -11.75 16.15 8.42
C ARG A 72 -11.03 15.00 9.13
N LYS A 73 -9.76 14.77 8.77
CA LYS A 73 -8.91 13.69 9.33
C LYS A 73 -8.92 13.67 10.86
N GLU A 74 -8.65 14.80 11.50
CA GLU A 74 -8.57 14.94 12.97
C GLU A 74 -9.89 14.55 13.66
N THR A 75 -11.03 14.97 13.08
CA THR A 75 -12.36 14.67 13.60
C THR A 75 -12.68 13.18 13.47
N LEU A 76 -12.30 12.54 12.35
CA LEU A 76 -12.43 11.08 12.21
C LEU A 76 -11.53 10.33 13.20
N GLU A 77 -10.31 10.81 13.45
CA GLU A 77 -9.41 10.17 14.41
C GLU A 77 -9.98 10.24 15.83
N ALA A 78 -10.58 11.37 16.20
CA ALA A 78 -11.24 11.53 17.49
C ALA A 78 -12.44 10.59 17.62
N LEU A 79 -13.29 10.52 16.60
CA LEU A 79 -14.41 9.57 16.55
C LEU A 79 -13.94 8.11 16.62
N TYR A 80 -12.88 7.75 15.89
CA TYR A 80 -12.31 6.41 15.89
C TYR A 80 -11.80 6.00 17.27
N ARG A 81 -11.08 6.90 17.96
CA ARG A 81 -10.61 6.67 19.34
C ARG A 81 -11.79 6.49 20.30
N GLN A 82 -12.76 7.39 20.26
CA GLN A 82 -13.94 7.33 21.12
C GLN A 82 -14.75 6.05 20.89
N ALA A 83 -14.99 5.68 19.63
CA ALA A 83 -15.71 4.46 19.26
C ALA A 83 -14.97 3.21 19.73
N ARG A 84 -13.65 3.17 19.58
CA ARG A 84 -12.81 2.05 20.03
C ARG A 84 -12.86 1.90 21.55
N ASP A 85 -12.71 2.99 22.29
CA ASP A 85 -12.71 2.96 23.75
C ASP A 85 -14.09 2.54 24.28
N ALA A 86 -15.17 3.04 23.67
CA ALA A 86 -16.53 2.66 24.02
C ALA A 86 -16.87 1.19 23.70
N TYR A 87 -16.31 0.65 22.61
CA TYR A 87 -16.39 -0.79 22.28
C TYR A 87 -15.73 -1.64 23.38
N TYR A 88 -14.52 -1.27 23.82
CA TYR A 88 -13.84 -1.99 24.92
C TYR A 88 -14.55 -1.84 26.27
N ASN A 89 -15.27 -0.73 26.48
CA ASN A 89 -16.10 -0.50 27.66
C ASN A 89 -17.47 -1.20 27.60
N GLY A 90 -17.76 -1.97 26.54
CA GLY A 90 -19.01 -2.71 26.37
C GLY A 90 -20.23 -1.86 26.00
N LYS A 91 -20.04 -0.59 25.63
CA LYS A 91 -21.11 0.34 25.21
C LYS A 91 -20.79 0.90 23.80
N PRO A 92 -20.99 0.12 22.73
CA PRO A 92 -20.61 0.55 21.38
C PRO A 92 -21.42 1.78 20.93
N LEU A 93 -20.71 2.83 20.49
CA LEU A 93 -21.32 4.10 20.04
C LEU A 93 -21.75 4.08 18.57
N ILE A 94 -21.03 3.31 17.75
CA ILE A 94 -21.26 3.18 16.31
C ILE A 94 -21.33 1.71 15.94
N VAL A 95 -22.07 1.41 14.87
CA VAL A 95 -22.18 0.06 14.30
C VAL A 95 -20.86 -0.34 13.61
N ASP A 96 -20.53 -1.63 13.60
CA ASP A 96 -19.33 -2.19 12.97
C ASP A 96 -19.11 -1.70 11.53
N ASP A 97 -20.16 -1.66 10.70
CA ASP A 97 -20.09 -1.18 9.31
C ASP A 97 -19.70 0.31 9.20
N MET A 98 -20.05 1.13 10.20
CA MET A 98 -19.63 2.52 10.26
C MET A 98 -18.19 2.64 10.75
N PHE A 99 -17.80 1.81 11.74
CA PHE A 99 -16.43 1.74 12.22
C PHE A 99 -15.47 1.34 11.10
N ASP A 100 -15.81 0.32 10.31
CA ASP A 100 -15.02 -0.12 9.15
C ASP A 100 -14.87 0.97 8.09
N ARG A 101 -15.92 1.78 7.88
CA ARG A 101 -15.87 2.94 6.97
C ARG A 101 -14.96 4.04 7.48
N VAL A 102 -15.04 4.37 8.77
CA VAL A 102 -14.14 5.34 9.42
C VAL A 102 -12.69 4.85 9.33
N GLU A 103 -12.45 3.58 9.65
CA GLU A 103 -11.15 2.93 9.56
C GLU A 103 -10.56 3.03 8.14
N LEU A 104 -11.37 2.68 7.13
CA LEU A 104 -10.96 2.75 5.74
C LEU A 104 -10.61 4.18 5.32
N LYS A 105 -11.42 5.17 5.74
CA LYS A 105 -11.21 6.57 5.39
C LYS A 105 -9.95 7.13 6.06
N LEU A 106 -9.71 6.76 7.31
CA LEU A 106 -8.48 7.13 8.02
C LEU A 106 -7.22 6.49 7.40
N ARG A 107 -7.32 5.26 6.89
CA ARG A 107 -6.24 4.66 6.09
C ARG A 107 -6.00 5.41 4.79
N TRP A 108 -7.05 5.86 4.12
CA TRP A 108 -6.93 6.70 2.93
C TRP A 108 -6.24 8.04 3.24
N TYR A 109 -6.53 8.63 4.41
CA TYR A 109 -5.84 9.83 4.90
C TYR A 109 -4.41 9.58 5.44
N GLY A 110 -3.93 8.33 5.47
CA GLY A 110 -2.64 7.98 6.06
C GLY A 110 -2.56 8.34 7.55
N SER A 111 -3.60 8.03 8.33
CA SER A 111 -3.57 8.23 9.78
C SER A 111 -2.87 7.08 10.49
N LYS A 112 -1.85 7.40 11.29
CA LYS A 112 -1.15 6.43 12.16
C LYS A 112 -2.06 5.77 13.19
N SER A 113 -3.20 6.38 13.52
CA SER A 113 -4.15 5.86 14.52
C SER A 113 -4.79 4.52 14.13
N VAL A 114 -4.80 4.20 12.82
CA VAL A 114 -5.45 3.00 12.26
C VAL A 114 -4.46 1.90 11.90
N VAL A 115 -3.16 2.16 12.02
CA VAL A 115 -2.14 1.13 11.86
C VAL A 115 -2.28 0.12 12.99
N LYS A 116 -2.60 -1.11 12.62
CA LYS A 116 -2.77 -2.20 13.58
C LYS A 116 -1.51 -3.03 13.61
N TYR A 117 -1.00 -3.23 14.83
CA TYR A 117 0.02 -4.21 15.17
C TYR A 117 -0.41 -5.64 14.79
N PRO A 118 0.50 -6.64 14.81
CA PRO A 118 0.22 -8.00 14.35
C PRO A 118 -1.05 -8.57 14.98
N ARG A 119 -1.98 -9.05 14.15
CA ARG A 119 -3.25 -9.66 14.56
C ARG A 119 -3.25 -11.14 14.24
N CYS A 120 -3.86 -11.92 15.10
CA CYS A 120 -4.17 -13.33 14.84
C CYS A 120 -5.51 -13.43 14.12
N SER A 121 -5.54 -14.02 12.93
CA SER A 121 -6.80 -14.43 12.30
C SER A 121 -7.13 -15.85 12.77
N LEU A 122 -8.14 -15.99 13.64
CA LEU A 122 -8.59 -17.31 14.12
C LEU A 122 -9.11 -18.18 12.96
N LEU A 123 -9.85 -17.59 12.03
CA LEU A 123 -10.41 -18.29 10.87
C LEU A 123 -9.32 -18.87 9.96
N ARG A 124 -8.20 -18.14 9.77
CA ARG A 124 -7.08 -18.59 8.92
C ARG A 124 -5.96 -19.27 9.69
N GLN A 125 -6.04 -19.29 11.02
CA GLN A 125 -4.95 -19.75 11.90
C GLN A 125 -3.60 -19.11 11.54
N SER A 126 -3.60 -17.83 11.14
CA SER A 126 -2.41 -17.11 10.66
C SER A 126 -2.31 -15.74 11.28
N THR A 127 -1.10 -15.29 11.62
CA THR A 127 -0.84 -13.91 12.02
C THR A 127 -0.68 -13.01 10.79
N TYR A 128 -1.16 -11.78 10.89
CA TYR A 128 -1.02 -10.80 9.82
C TYR A 128 -0.78 -9.39 10.38
N ALA A 129 -0.07 -8.57 9.62
CA ALA A 129 0.12 -7.15 9.88
C ALA A 129 -0.45 -6.34 8.71
N ASP A 130 -0.87 -5.10 8.98
CA ASP A 130 -1.26 -4.19 7.92
C ASP A 130 -0.02 -3.65 7.19
N ALA A 131 -0.18 -3.36 5.89
CA ALA A 131 0.86 -2.74 5.08
C ALA A 131 0.29 -1.53 4.35
N GLU A 132 1.08 -0.46 4.31
CA GLU A 132 0.75 0.79 3.66
C GLU A 132 1.50 0.90 2.32
N ASP A 133 0.96 1.72 1.42
CA ASP A 133 1.60 2.01 0.12
C ASP A 133 2.73 3.02 0.32
N ASP A 134 3.95 2.63 -0.05
CA ASP A 134 5.15 3.45 0.07
C ASP A 134 5.44 4.13 -1.26
N ALA A 135 4.82 5.30 -1.46
CA ALA A 135 5.03 6.11 -2.64
C ALA A 135 6.50 6.54 -2.82
N SER A 136 7.27 6.66 -1.72
CA SER A 136 8.66 7.11 -1.78
C SER A 136 9.55 6.08 -2.50
N GLN A 137 9.35 4.79 -2.26
CA GLN A 137 10.09 3.73 -2.92
C GLN A 137 9.76 3.62 -4.41
N VAL A 138 8.49 3.81 -4.78
CA VAL A 138 8.08 3.82 -6.19
C VAL A 138 8.70 5.03 -6.92
N LEU A 139 8.77 6.19 -6.27
CA LEU A 139 9.43 7.37 -6.81
C LEU A 139 10.94 7.18 -6.96
N LEU A 140 11.62 6.59 -5.98
CA LEU A 140 13.04 6.25 -6.07
C LEU A 140 13.32 5.29 -7.24
N LEU A 141 12.47 4.27 -7.40
CA LEU A 141 12.58 3.37 -8.53
C LEU A 141 12.40 4.12 -9.85
N ALA A 142 11.41 5.01 -9.94
CA ALA A 142 11.17 5.83 -11.12
C ALA A 142 12.35 6.75 -11.44
N THR A 143 12.93 7.43 -10.45
CA THR A 143 14.08 8.33 -10.66
C THR A 143 15.31 7.57 -11.16
N ILE A 144 15.61 6.40 -10.59
CA ILE A 144 16.71 5.54 -11.05
C ILE A 144 16.49 5.14 -12.53
N TRP A 145 15.29 4.71 -12.89
CA TRP A 145 14.98 4.33 -14.27
C TRP A 145 15.01 5.52 -15.23
N ILE A 146 14.63 6.72 -14.80
CA ILE A 146 14.77 7.95 -15.58
C ILE A 146 16.24 8.28 -15.84
N LEU A 147 17.12 8.11 -14.84
CA LEU A 147 18.56 8.31 -15.01
C LEU A 147 19.16 7.28 -15.98
N ILE A 148 18.76 6.00 -15.88
CA ILE A 148 19.18 4.95 -16.82
C ILE A 148 18.69 5.29 -18.24
N LEU A 149 17.46 5.78 -18.36
CA LEU A 149 16.91 6.20 -19.64
C LEU A 149 17.70 7.38 -20.22
N LEU A 150 17.99 8.41 -19.41
CA LEU A 150 18.76 9.58 -19.82
C LEU A 150 20.18 9.19 -20.25
N PHE A 151 20.82 8.27 -19.52
CA PHE A 151 22.13 7.75 -19.88
C PHE A 151 22.09 6.96 -21.19
N GLY A 152 21.11 6.06 -21.35
CA GLY A 152 20.93 5.27 -22.56
C GLY A 152 20.61 6.11 -23.80
N THR A 153 19.77 7.15 -23.66
CA THR A 153 19.47 8.08 -24.75
C THR A 153 20.68 8.95 -25.10
N SER A 154 21.39 9.47 -24.10
CA SER A 154 22.63 10.24 -24.30
C SER A 154 23.68 9.43 -25.06
N ALA A 155 23.89 8.16 -24.69
CA ALA A 155 24.81 7.25 -25.38
C ALA A 155 24.41 6.96 -26.84
N CYS A 156 23.14 7.13 -27.21
CA CYS A 156 22.68 7.04 -28.61
C CYS A 156 22.83 8.37 -29.35
N VAL A 157 22.44 9.48 -28.70
CA VAL A 157 22.26 10.79 -29.33
C VAL A 157 23.58 11.55 -29.47
N LEU A 158 24.48 11.49 -28.48
CA LEU A 158 25.75 12.21 -28.55
C LEU A 158 26.66 11.70 -29.69
N PRO A 159 26.88 10.39 -29.88
CA PRO A 159 27.72 9.89 -30.97
C PRO A 159 27.10 10.08 -32.36
N THR A 160 25.76 10.13 -32.44
CA THR A 160 25.05 10.37 -33.70
C THR A 160 25.09 11.83 -34.11
N ILE A 161 24.89 12.78 -33.18
CA ILE A 161 25.07 14.21 -33.45
C ILE A 161 26.54 14.52 -33.81
N TYR A 162 27.50 13.95 -33.07
CA TYR A 162 28.93 14.13 -33.34
C TYR A 162 29.33 13.58 -34.72
N GLY A 163 28.90 12.36 -35.05
CA GLY A 163 29.15 11.75 -36.36
C GLY A 163 28.50 12.52 -37.50
N LEU A 164 27.27 13.02 -37.30
CA LEU A 164 26.56 13.82 -38.30
C LEU A 164 27.28 15.16 -38.58
N GLY A 165 27.79 15.84 -37.54
CA GLY A 165 28.58 17.07 -37.71
C GLY A 165 29.86 16.86 -38.52
N LEU A 166 30.52 15.71 -38.33
CA LEU A 166 31.74 15.33 -39.04
C LEU A 166 31.48 14.99 -40.52
N VAL A 167 30.30 14.43 -40.85
CA VAL A 167 29.90 14.09 -42.23
C VAL A 167 29.40 15.31 -43.00
N TYR A 168 28.65 16.22 -42.36
CA TYR A 168 28.03 17.39 -43.02
C TYR A 168 28.93 18.64 -43.07
N GLY A 169 30.15 18.59 -42.53
CA GLY A 169 31.21 19.55 -42.87
C GLY A 169 31.36 20.76 -41.93
N GLY A 170 31.26 20.56 -40.61
CA GLY A 170 31.66 21.60 -39.66
C GLY A 170 32.08 21.02 -38.32
N ASP A 171 33.28 21.39 -37.84
CA ASP A 171 33.77 21.08 -36.51
C ASP A 171 32.80 21.63 -35.45
N PRO A 172 32.06 20.79 -34.69
CA PRO A 172 31.05 21.28 -33.74
C PRO A 172 31.65 21.94 -32.49
N PHE A 173 32.98 22.01 -32.39
CA PHE A 173 33.75 22.45 -31.21
C PHE A 173 34.85 23.46 -31.56
N ASP A 174 34.65 24.30 -32.58
CA ASP A 174 35.61 25.38 -32.88
C ASP A 174 35.51 26.57 -31.90
N SER A 175 35.23 26.29 -30.63
CA SER A 175 35.27 27.27 -29.55
C SER A 175 35.74 26.60 -28.26
N GLY A 176 37.05 26.34 -28.15
CA GLY A 176 37.71 26.40 -26.84
C GLY A 176 38.65 25.29 -26.37
N LEU A 177 39.31 24.50 -27.23
CA LEU A 177 40.43 23.67 -26.74
C LEU A 177 41.64 23.66 -27.67
N VAL A 178 42.27 24.83 -27.78
CA VAL A 178 43.67 24.98 -28.18
C VAL A 178 44.56 24.40 -27.06
N TYR A 179 44.91 23.12 -27.14
CA TYR A 179 46.09 22.50 -26.50
C TYR A 179 46.14 21.04 -26.98
N SER A 180 47.17 20.45 -27.58
CA SER A 180 48.56 20.79 -27.87
C SER A 180 49.05 19.70 -28.85
N GLY A 181 50.02 20.00 -29.70
CA GLY A 181 50.87 18.97 -30.30
C GLY A 181 50.51 18.57 -31.74
N GLN A 182 51.01 19.39 -32.67
CA GLN A 182 51.51 18.98 -33.97
C GLN A 182 52.09 17.55 -33.98
N LEU A 183 51.37 16.57 -34.56
CA LEU A 183 51.95 15.29 -35.01
C LEU A 183 51.05 14.59 -36.05
N THR A 184 51.61 14.48 -37.25
CA THR A 184 51.51 13.39 -38.25
C THR A 184 50.18 13.03 -38.95
N THR A 185 50.33 12.90 -40.26
CA THR A 185 49.39 12.71 -41.37
C THR A 185 48.56 11.41 -41.35
N SER A 186 48.55 10.65 -40.25
CA SER A 186 47.78 9.39 -40.04
C SER A 186 46.59 9.55 -39.08
N VAL A 187 46.51 10.67 -38.37
CA VAL A 187 45.46 11.00 -37.38
C VAL A 187 44.05 11.24 -37.98
N PRO A 188 43.85 11.82 -39.19
CA PRO A 188 42.50 12.10 -39.68
C PRO A 188 41.72 10.86 -40.12
N LEU A 189 42.41 9.79 -40.53
CA LEU A 189 41.77 8.53 -40.93
C LEU A 189 41.31 7.72 -39.71
N LEU A 190 42.17 7.59 -38.69
CA LEU A 190 41.85 6.98 -37.40
C LEU A 190 40.73 7.74 -36.67
N SER A 191 40.74 9.07 -36.71
CA SER A 191 39.67 9.92 -36.15
C SER A 191 38.32 9.67 -36.86
N LYS A 192 38.31 9.59 -38.19
CA LYS A 192 37.09 9.28 -38.97
C LYS A 192 36.58 7.85 -38.75
N PHE A 193 37.47 6.86 -38.66
CA PHE A 193 37.08 5.48 -38.34
C PHE A 193 36.55 5.35 -36.91
N ASN A 194 37.18 6.02 -35.93
CA ASN A 194 36.68 6.08 -34.56
C ASN A 194 35.33 6.78 -34.49
N GLY A 195 35.11 7.85 -35.26
CA GLY A 195 33.82 8.53 -35.37
C GLY A 195 32.71 7.63 -35.91
N ILE A 196 32.95 6.96 -37.05
CA ILE A 196 31.97 6.03 -37.66
C ILE A 196 31.68 4.84 -36.72
N LEU A 197 32.73 4.30 -36.08
CA LEU A 197 32.60 3.21 -35.11
C LEU A 197 31.77 3.66 -33.90
N LEU A 198 31.98 4.87 -33.37
CA LEU A 198 31.21 5.42 -32.25
C LEU A 198 29.75 5.69 -32.63
N THR A 199 29.49 6.15 -33.85
CA THR A 199 28.13 6.38 -34.38
C THR A 199 27.33 5.08 -34.57
N LEU A 200 28.00 3.96 -34.87
CA LEU A 200 27.36 2.64 -35.00
C LEU A 200 27.24 1.89 -33.65
N LEU A 201 28.29 1.92 -32.83
CA LEU A 201 28.27 1.24 -31.52
C LEU A 201 27.36 1.95 -30.51
N GLY A 202 27.31 3.29 -30.51
CA GLY A 202 26.50 4.07 -29.56
C GLY A 202 25.02 3.63 -29.53
N PRO A 203 24.31 3.63 -30.68
CA PRO A 203 22.95 3.12 -30.78
C PRO A 203 22.82 1.62 -30.45
N ALA A 204 23.80 0.80 -30.84
CA ALA A 204 23.76 -0.65 -30.58
C ALA A 204 23.76 -0.98 -29.08
N PHE A 205 24.49 -0.21 -28.27
CA PHE A 205 24.52 -0.39 -26.82
C PHE A 205 23.48 0.45 -26.07
N GLY A 206 23.18 1.67 -26.52
CA GLY A 206 22.26 2.57 -25.83
C GLY A 206 20.77 2.24 -26.05
N TYR A 207 20.39 1.76 -27.23
CA TYR A 207 18.99 1.40 -27.55
C TYR A 207 18.40 0.30 -26.65
N PRO A 208 19.09 -0.84 -26.38
CA PRO A 208 18.54 -1.86 -25.48
C PRO A 208 18.37 -1.32 -24.04
N ILE A 209 19.28 -0.46 -23.58
CA ILE A 209 19.21 0.18 -22.26
C ILE A 209 17.99 1.11 -22.21
N ALA A 210 17.87 2.04 -23.16
CA ALA A 210 16.75 2.97 -23.21
C ALA A 210 15.39 2.27 -23.37
N SER A 211 15.30 1.28 -24.26
CA SER A 211 14.04 0.55 -24.50
C SER A 211 13.58 -0.27 -23.28
N SER A 212 14.51 -0.87 -22.54
CA SER A 212 14.19 -1.57 -21.28
C SER A 212 13.69 -0.61 -20.21
N ALA A 213 14.33 0.56 -20.06
CA ALA A 213 13.93 1.60 -19.13
C ALA A 213 12.51 2.13 -19.43
N VAL A 214 12.19 2.38 -20.71
CA VAL A 214 10.84 2.80 -21.13
C VAL A 214 9.78 1.76 -20.76
N ARG A 215 10.06 0.46 -20.90
CA ARG A 215 9.12 -0.61 -20.54
C ARG A 215 8.80 -0.60 -19.06
N VAL A 216 9.80 -0.45 -18.20
CA VAL A 216 9.61 -0.38 -16.74
C VAL A 216 8.87 0.88 -16.34
N LEU A 217 9.28 2.04 -16.87
CA LEU A 217 8.64 3.32 -16.58
C LEU A 217 7.18 3.36 -17.03
N LYS A 218 6.85 2.71 -18.16
CA LYS A 218 5.47 2.52 -18.62
C LYS A 218 4.64 1.65 -17.66
N GLY A 219 5.24 0.64 -17.04
CA GLY A 219 4.59 -0.17 -16.01
C GLY A 219 4.32 0.62 -14.73
N LEU A 220 5.29 1.43 -14.29
CA LEU A 220 5.13 2.34 -13.16
C LEU A 220 4.02 3.37 -13.43
N TRP A 221 4.01 3.97 -14.63
CA TRP A 221 3.00 4.95 -15.03
C TRP A 221 1.57 4.38 -15.04
N ARG A 222 1.42 3.09 -15.35
CA ARG A 222 0.11 2.41 -15.33
C ARG A 222 -0.37 2.09 -13.91
N ASN A 223 0.40 2.43 -12.88
CA ASN A 223 0.16 2.05 -11.48
C ASN A 223 0.06 0.52 -11.31
N ASP A 224 0.73 -0.24 -12.18
CA ASP A 224 0.71 -1.71 -12.16
C ASP A 224 1.59 -2.28 -11.05
N LEU A 225 2.57 -1.50 -10.55
CA LEU A 225 3.47 -1.87 -9.47
C LEU A 225 3.30 -0.90 -8.30
N THR A 226 3.11 -1.43 -7.10
CA THR A 226 3.00 -0.66 -5.85
C THR A 226 3.97 -1.22 -4.84
N ALA A 227 4.70 -0.35 -4.14
CA ALA A 227 5.57 -0.76 -3.05
C ALA A 227 4.75 -0.82 -1.76
N LEU A 228 4.75 -1.95 -1.08
CA LEU A 228 4.13 -2.08 0.23
C LEU A 228 5.19 -2.04 1.31
N LYS A 229 4.96 -1.19 2.32
CA LYS A 229 5.73 -1.13 3.57
C LYS A 229 4.86 -1.64 4.73
N GLY A 230 5.40 -2.49 5.58
CA GLY A 230 4.73 -2.88 6.82
C GLY A 230 5.66 -3.62 7.77
N ASN A 231 5.14 -4.10 8.90
CA ASN A 231 5.92 -4.79 9.91
C ASN A 231 5.80 -6.30 9.77
N CYS A 232 6.89 -7.03 10.04
CA CYS A 232 6.90 -8.47 10.11
C CYS A 232 5.98 -8.93 11.26
N PRO A 233 5.00 -9.81 11.01
CA PRO A 233 4.11 -10.32 12.06
C PRO A 233 4.79 -11.27 13.05
N HIS A 234 6.06 -11.64 12.82
CA HIS A 234 6.84 -12.50 13.72
C HIS A 234 7.80 -11.70 14.61
N CYS A 235 8.71 -10.91 14.02
CA CYS A 235 9.73 -10.16 14.77
C CYS A 235 9.46 -8.65 14.90
N GLY A 236 8.44 -8.11 14.22
CA GLY A 236 8.10 -6.67 14.25
C GLY A 236 8.93 -5.78 13.32
N GLU A 237 9.95 -6.31 12.66
CA GLU A 237 10.86 -5.56 11.78
C GLU A 237 10.17 -4.99 10.53
N GLU A 238 10.62 -3.84 10.02
CA GLU A 238 10.08 -3.26 8.78
C GLU A 238 10.44 -4.10 7.55
N VAL A 239 9.44 -4.43 6.74
CA VAL A 239 9.59 -5.22 5.52
C VAL A 239 8.94 -4.50 4.33
N PHE A 240 9.54 -4.70 3.17
CA PHE A 240 9.16 -4.04 1.93
C PHE A 240 8.99 -5.06 0.82
N ALA A 241 7.99 -4.87 -0.03
CA ALA A 241 7.82 -5.67 -1.24
C ALA A 241 7.15 -4.87 -2.35
N PHE A 242 7.67 -5.01 -3.56
CA PHE A 242 7.00 -4.53 -4.76
C PHE A 242 5.95 -5.55 -5.19
N VAL A 243 4.68 -5.18 -5.11
CA VAL A 243 3.56 -6.06 -5.46
C VAL A 243 2.84 -5.51 -6.67
N ARG A 244 2.47 -6.38 -7.60
CA ARG A 244 1.67 -5.99 -8.75
C ARG A 244 0.22 -5.75 -8.34
N SER A 245 -0.33 -4.61 -8.76
CA SER A 245 -1.68 -4.17 -8.40
C SER A 245 -2.78 -4.78 -9.30
N ASP A 246 -2.40 -5.45 -10.40
CA ASP A 246 -3.30 -6.17 -11.31
C ASP A 246 -3.63 -7.60 -10.84
N GLN A 247 -2.74 -8.21 -10.04
CA GLN A 247 -2.84 -9.60 -9.58
C GLN A 247 -3.42 -9.77 -8.16
N SER A 248 -4.11 -8.75 -7.65
CA SER A 248 -4.64 -8.66 -6.26
C SER A 248 -5.37 -9.90 -5.69
N ASN A 249 -5.82 -10.85 -6.51
CA ASN A 249 -6.48 -12.08 -6.05
C ASN A 249 -5.83 -13.41 -6.49
N ARG A 250 -4.88 -13.44 -7.42
CA ARG A 250 -4.41 -14.72 -8.03
C ARG A 250 -2.99 -15.14 -7.68
N SER A 251 -2.13 -14.22 -7.27
CA SER A 251 -0.73 -14.52 -6.95
C SER A 251 -0.26 -13.57 -5.86
N ALA A 252 -0.33 -14.03 -4.62
CA ALA A 252 0.25 -13.29 -3.52
C ALA A 252 1.78 -13.31 -3.63
N HIS A 253 2.40 -12.15 -3.46
CA HIS A 253 3.85 -12.03 -3.55
C HIS A 253 4.46 -12.60 -2.27
N LYS A 254 5.40 -13.54 -2.41
CA LYS A 254 6.14 -14.10 -1.28
C LYS A 254 7.50 -13.44 -1.16
N ALA A 255 7.87 -13.03 0.04
CA ALA A 255 9.20 -12.56 0.36
C ALA A 255 9.56 -13.02 1.77
N ASP A 256 10.84 -13.21 2.06
CA ASP A 256 11.29 -13.57 3.39
C ASP A 256 11.64 -12.32 4.21
N CYS A 257 11.38 -12.35 5.51
CA CYS A 257 11.83 -11.29 6.41
C CYS A 257 13.35 -11.31 6.50
N HIS A 258 13.99 -10.15 6.35
CA HIS A 258 15.44 -10.03 6.35
C HIS A 258 16.09 -10.29 7.74
N VAL A 259 15.33 -10.21 8.84
CA VAL A 259 15.83 -10.47 10.21
C VAL A 259 15.54 -11.90 10.65
N CYS A 260 14.28 -12.35 10.55
CA CYS A 260 13.87 -13.65 11.09
C CYS A 260 13.70 -14.75 10.04
N GLU A 261 13.97 -14.46 8.76
CA GLU A 261 13.89 -15.40 7.63
C GLU A 261 12.53 -16.09 7.46
N CYS A 262 11.50 -15.59 8.15
CA CYS A 262 10.15 -16.11 8.04
C CYS A 262 9.56 -15.72 6.69
N THR A 263 8.88 -16.67 6.05
CA THR A 263 8.24 -16.43 4.76
C THR A 263 6.95 -15.64 4.96
N LEU A 264 6.87 -14.51 4.28
CA LEU A 264 5.78 -13.56 4.35
C LEU A 264 5.02 -13.55 3.02
N GLU A 265 3.70 -13.43 3.10
CA GLU A 265 2.82 -13.33 1.95
C GLU A 265 2.14 -11.95 1.93
N PHE A 266 2.50 -11.16 0.93
CA PHE A 266 1.96 -9.82 0.70
C PHE A 266 0.71 -9.92 -0.17
N ARG A 267 -0.41 -9.44 0.36
CA ARG A 267 -1.68 -9.33 -0.37
C ARG A 267 -2.10 -7.88 -0.49
N THR A 268 -2.26 -7.41 -1.72
CA THR A 268 -2.82 -6.09 -2.01
C THR A 268 -4.32 -6.16 -2.16
N LYS A 269 -5.01 -5.12 -1.69
CA LYS A 269 -6.41 -4.87 -1.97
C LYS A 269 -6.52 -3.49 -2.58
N VAL A 270 -7.06 -3.45 -3.79
CA VAL A 270 -7.25 -2.22 -4.55
C VAL A 270 -8.66 -1.72 -4.32
N LYS A 271 -8.82 -0.45 -3.95
CA LYS A 271 -10.09 0.26 -4.12
C LYS A 271 -9.95 1.35 -5.16
N LYS A 272 -10.86 1.37 -6.12
CA LYS A 272 -10.99 2.44 -7.11
C LYS A 272 -11.85 3.55 -6.50
N SER A 273 -11.40 4.80 -6.56
CA SER A 273 -12.28 5.92 -6.23
C SER A 273 -13.37 6.05 -7.30
N ALA A 274 -14.57 6.49 -6.90
CA ALA A 274 -15.69 6.73 -7.82
C ALA A 274 -15.51 7.97 -8.72
N SER A 275 -14.34 8.61 -8.70
CA SER A 275 -14.06 9.83 -9.48
C SER A 275 -13.53 9.51 -10.88
N PRO A 276 -13.83 10.34 -11.91
CA PRO A 276 -13.38 10.13 -13.30
C PRO A 276 -11.85 10.17 -13.47
N LEU A 277 -11.16 10.94 -12.61
CA LEU A 277 -9.69 11.02 -12.51
C LEU A 277 -9.10 9.88 -11.64
N GLY A 278 -9.80 8.75 -11.56
CA GLY A 278 -9.73 7.71 -10.55
C GLY A 278 -8.34 7.44 -9.98
N ARG A 279 -8.04 8.05 -8.83
CA ARG A 279 -6.88 7.66 -8.03
C ARG A 279 -7.16 6.27 -7.44
N LYS A 280 -6.43 5.29 -7.96
CA LYS A 280 -6.40 3.93 -7.44
C LYS A 280 -5.68 3.96 -6.11
N TRP A 281 -6.37 3.69 -5.01
CA TRP A 281 -5.75 3.54 -3.69
C TRP A 281 -5.55 2.06 -3.39
N VAL A 282 -4.36 1.71 -2.93
CA VAL A 282 -3.97 0.34 -2.63
C VAL A 282 -3.62 0.24 -1.16
N TYR A 283 -4.10 -0.81 -0.51
CA TYR A 283 -3.69 -1.17 0.84
C TYR A 283 -3.26 -2.63 0.88
N GLY A 284 -2.30 -2.95 1.73
CA GLY A 284 -1.74 -4.28 1.84
C GLY A 284 -2.04 -4.95 3.18
N ARG A 285 -1.88 -6.28 3.20
CA ARG A 285 -1.72 -7.08 4.40
C ARG A 285 -0.59 -8.07 4.20
N ILE A 286 0.21 -8.26 5.24
CA ILE A 286 1.34 -9.18 5.28
C ILE A 286 0.93 -10.34 6.17
N TYR A 287 0.91 -11.55 5.62
CA TYR A 287 0.58 -12.77 6.36
C TYR A 287 1.85 -13.56 6.65
N LEU A 288 1.96 -14.09 7.87
CA LEU A 288 2.97 -15.09 8.19
C LEU A 288 2.57 -16.41 7.55
N VAL A 289 3.41 -16.94 6.67
CA VAL A 289 3.22 -18.26 6.09
C VAL A 289 3.98 -19.25 6.96
N SER A 290 3.26 -20.14 7.63
CA SER A 290 3.89 -21.29 8.27
C SER A 290 4.52 -22.16 7.19
N ARG A 291 5.85 -22.33 7.22
CA ARG A 291 6.50 -23.34 6.37
C ARG A 291 5.91 -24.69 6.78
N PRO A 292 5.41 -25.52 5.83
CA PRO A 292 5.12 -26.91 6.14
C PRO A 292 6.37 -27.47 6.77
N ARG A 293 6.24 -28.00 7.99
CA ARG A 293 7.35 -28.59 8.75
C ARG A 293 8.00 -29.61 7.83
N ARG A 294 9.11 -29.23 7.20
CA ARG A 294 9.94 -30.16 6.44
C ARG A 294 10.47 -31.05 7.53
N ASP A 295 9.88 -32.23 7.70
CA ASP A 295 10.34 -33.21 8.66
C ASP A 295 11.85 -33.33 8.47
N ARG A 296 12.62 -32.78 9.42
CA ARG A 296 14.02 -33.13 9.60
C ARG A 296 14.03 -34.58 10.06
N ARG A 297 13.74 -35.49 9.14
CA ARG A 297 14.09 -36.89 9.28
C ARG A 297 15.60 -36.93 9.15
N SER A 298 16.24 -36.86 10.32
CA SER A 298 17.62 -37.23 10.61
C SER A 298 18.33 -37.94 9.45
N LYS A 299 19.19 -37.22 8.74
CA LYS A 299 20.40 -37.83 8.19
C LYS A 299 21.42 -37.90 9.33
N PHE A 300 21.31 -38.95 10.13
CA PHE A 300 22.49 -39.59 10.70
C PHE A 300 22.88 -40.67 9.69
N SER A 301 23.97 -40.43 8.99
CA SER A 301 24.78 -41.46 8.34
C SER A 301 26.22 -40.97 8.32
#